data_AF-A0A0F8WSI3-F1
#
_entry.id   AF-A0A0F8WSI3-F1
#
_cell.length_a   1.000
_cell.length_b   1.000
_cell.length_c   1.000
_cell.angle_alpha   90.00
_cell.angle_beta   90.00
_cell.angle_gamma   90.00
#
_symmetry.space_group_name_H-M   'P 1'
#
loop_
_entity.id
_entity.type
_entity.pdbx_description
1 polymer ?
#
loop_
_entity_poly.entity_id
_entity_poly.type
_entity_poly.pdbx_seq_one_letter_code
_entity_poly.pdbx_strand_id
1 'polypeptide(L)'
;TENQMLRRMVIYTAQRPDQERYCKDLWMPILDCKRHQQDKCEDTRRQKQYYPDPILETSSPTWDDLIMAAETFRRHSPCRNCPAIRGTVWLQKQKNPQPLTKEEVEREMRTFQQKHVKGRLRLSTHPNETLSVTAMKALLDLWERAEHFVPDVIVVDYADILSACLDFTRLEFRHQQNRIWQRLRNLSQERHCLVLTATQAKATSYTKELLDLSDYSEDKRKYAHCTAMYGLNQTPEEKRIGMMRINPLLVRDSDYSSDRPVTILQRLQIGRPLLKSFQ
;
A
#
# COMPACT_ATOMS: atom_id res chain seq x y z
N THR A 1 -11.61 -13.36 2.71
CA THR A 1 -11.52 -14.85 2.81
C THR A 1 -10.16 -15.32 2.29
N GLU A 2 -9.73 -16.53 2.62
CA GLU A 2 -8.44 -17.09 2.18
C GLU A 2 -8.30 -17.07 0.65
N ASN A 3 -9.30 -17.57 -0.08
CA ASN A 3 -9.30 -17.57 -1.55
C ASN A 3 -9.08 -16.18 -2.17
N GLN A 4 -9.58 -15.10 -1.55
CA GLN A 4 -9.34 -13.74 -2.02
C GLN A 4 -7.89 -13.31 -1.82
N MET A 5 -7.25 -13.70 -0.71
CA MET A 5 -5.83 -13.42 -0.48
C MET A 5 -4.96 -14.21 -1.44
N LEU A 6 -5.24 -15.50 -1.63
CA LEU A 6 -4.52 -16.33 -2.60
C LEU A 6 -4.65 -15.78 -4.03
N ARG A 7 -5.85 -15.36 -4.43
CA ARG A 7 -6.08 -14.68 -5.72
C ARG A 7 -5.20 -13.43 -5.88
N ARG A 8 -5.11 -12.58 -4.84
CA ARG A 8 -4.26 -11.38 -4.87
C ARG A 8 -2.76 -11.73 -4.99
N MET A 9 -2.30 -12.78 -4.31
CA MET A 9 -0.92 -13.26 -4.39
C MET A 9 -0.56 -13.76 -5.79
N VAL A 10 -1.48 -14.47 -6.44
CA VAL A 10 -1.31 -14.93 -7.82
C VAL A 10 -1.24 -13.75 -8.79
N ILE A 11 -2.17 -12.79 -8.68
CA ILE A 11 -2.17 -11.57 -9.50
C ILE A 11 -0.85 -10.79 -9.32
N TYR A 12 -0.37 -10.65 -8.08
CA TYR A 12 0.92 -10.02 -7.77
C TYR A 12 2.09 -10.70 -8.47
N THR A 13 2.10 -12.04 -8.48
CA THR A 13 3.19 -12.83 -9.07
C THR A 13 3.15 -12.73 -10.59
N ALA A 14 1.95 -12.87 -11.16
CA ALA A 14 1.71 -12.87 -12.59
C ALA A 14 1.83 -11.48 -13.24
N GLN A 15 1.66 -10.40 -12.47
CA GLN A 15 1.61 -9.01 -12.94
C GLN A 15 0.57 -8.77 -14.04
N ARG A 16 -0.51 -9.56 -14.02
CA ARG A 16 -1.60 -9.49 -14.98
C ARG A 16 -2.93 -9.45 -14.23
N PRO A 17 -3.91 -8.68 -14.73
CA PRO A 17 -5.25 -8.74 -14.19
C PRO A 17 -5.86 -10.10 -14.46
N ASP A 18 -6.77 -10.49 -13.59
CA ASP A 18 -7.55 -11.71 -13.71
C ASP A 18 -8.95 -11.45 -14.29
N GLN A 19 -9.41 -10.20 -14.30
CA GLN A 19 -10.69 -9.79 -14.86
C GLN A 19 -10.49 -9.13 -16.23
N GLU A 20 -11.28 -9.57 -17.21
CA GLU A 20 -11.23 -9.05 -18.59
C GLU A 20 -11.45 -7.53 -18.67
N ARG A 21 -12.28 -6.95 -17.80
CA ARG A 21 -12.51 -5.50 -17.77
C ARG A 21 -11.24 -4.68 -17.48
N TYR A 22 -10.23 -5.29 -16.85
CA TYR A 22 -8.95 -4.65 -16.55
C TYR A 22 -7.88 -4.94 -17.60
N CYS A 23 -8.20 -5.77 -18.60
CA CYS A 23 -7.27 -6.20 -19.65
C CYS A 23 -7.20 -5.21 -20.82
N LYS A 24 -8.22 -4.34 -20.98
CA LYS A 24 -8.27 -3.31 -22.02
C LYS A 24 -7.54 -2.05 -21.58
N ASP A 25 -6.59 -1.59 -22.40
CA ASP A 25 -5.92 -0.28 -22.29
C ASP A 25 -5.39 0.07 -20.88
N LEU A 26 -4.66 -0.87 -20.27
CA LEU A 26 -4.07 -0.65 -18.95
C LEU A 26 -2.94 0.39 -19.01
N TRP A 27 -3.17 1.55 -18.41
CA TRP A 27 -2.16 2.58 -18.25
C TRP A 27 -1.37 2.36 -16.96
N MET A 28 -0.04 2.32 -17.07
CA MET A 28 0.86 2.14 -15.94
C MET A 28 1.45 3.48 -15.51
N PRO A 29 1.30 3.88 -14.23
CA PRO A 29 1.95 5.07 -13.74
C PRO A 29 3.42 4.75 -13.51
N ILE A 30 4.29 5.56 -14.10
CA ILE A 30 5.73 5.42 -13.99
C ILE A 30 6.36 6.72 -13.51
N LEU A 31 7.43 6.59 -12.73
CA LEU A 31 8.19 7.74 -12.25
C LEU A 31 8.93 8.40 -13.41
N ASP A 32 8.80 9.71 -13.46
CA ASP A 32 9.52 10.63 -14.35
C ASP A 32 9.97 11.87 -13.56
N CYS A 33 10.70 12.77 -14.23
CA CYS A 33 11.18 14.02 -13.66
C CYS A 33 10.37 15.22 -14.17
N LYS A 34 9.86 16.06 -13.27
CA LYS A 34 9.12 17.28 -13.61
C LYS A 34 9.91 18.21 -14.52
N ARG A 35 11.21 18.41 -14.24
CA ARG A 35 12.08 19.25 -15.06
C ARG A 35 12.30 18.69 -16.46
N HIS A 36 12.31 17.37 -16.59
CA HIS A 36 12.43 16.70 -17.88
C HIS A 36 11.15 16.83 -18.69
N GLN A 37 9.98 16.61 -18.08
CA GLN A 37 8.69 16.82 -18.77
C GLN A 37 8.50 18.27 -19.24
N GLN A 38 9.12 19.23 -18.55
CA GLN A 38 9.04 20.66 -18.86
C GLN A 38 10.15 21.18 -19.79
N ASP A 39 11.09 20.34 -20.24
CA ASP A 39 12.35 20.73 -20.91
C ASP A 39 13.18 21.80 -20.16
N LYS A 40 13.07 21.84 -18.82
CA LYS A 40 13.80 22.79 -17.95
C LYS A 40 14.99 22.14 -17.25
N CYS A 41 15.47 21.01 -17.76
CA CYS A 41 16.58 20.26 -17.17
C CYS A 41 17.86 20.50 -17.96
N GLU A 42 18.88 21.07 -17.33
CA GLU A 42 20.19 21.31 -17.95
C GLU A 42 21.21 20.18 -17.68
N ASP A 43 20.85 19.15 -16.91
CA ASP A 43 21.74 18.03 -16.60
C ASP A 43 22.05 17.21 -17.85
N THR A 44 23.33 17.01 -18.13
CA THR A 44 23.82 16.26 -19.30
C THR A 44 23.41 14.78 -19.29
N ARG A 45 23.08 14.24 -18.11
CA ARG A 45 22.60 12.86 -17.95
C ARG A 45 21.10 12.71 -18.25
N ARG A 46 20.37 13.81 -18.50
CA ARG A 46 18.93 13.78 -18.78
C ARG A 46 18.63 12.84 -19.95
N GLN A 47 17.50 12.15 -19.87
CA GLN A 47 17.06 11.33 -20.98
C GLN A 47 16.78 12.22 -22.20
N LYS A 48 16.97 11.69 -23.42
CA LYS A 48 16.66 12.44 -24.64
C LYS A 48 15.17 12.72 -24.70
N GLN A 49 14.82 14.00 -24.78
CA GLN A 49 13.47 14.47 -25.01
C GLN A 49 13.22 14.54 -26.52
N TYR A 50 12.04 14.09 -26.95
CA TYR A 50 11.70 13.93 -28.38
C TYR A 50 10.66 14.93 -28.88
N TYR A 51 10.30 15.92 -28.07
CA TYR A 51 9.29 16.91 -28.39
C TYR A 51 9.73 18.29 -27.86
N PRO A 52 9.38 19.37 -28.59
CA PRO A 52 9.88 20.73 -28.29
C PRO A 52 9.10 21.45 -27.17
N ASP A 53 7.84 21.05 -26.91
CA ASP A 53 6.95 21.79 -26.00
C ASP A 53 6.86 21.15 -24.61
N PRO A 54 6.82 21.93 -23.51
CA PRO A 54 6.57 21.40 -22.17
C PRO A 54 5.25 20.60 -22.12
N ILE A 55 5.30 19.36 -21.62
CA ILE A 55 4.08 18.52 -21.54
C ILE A 55 3.13 19.04 -20.44
N LEU A 56 3.70 19.40 -19.29
CA LEU A 56 2.95 19.71 -18.08
C LEU A 56 3.55 20.93 -17.39
N GLU A 57 2.92 22.08 -17.60
CA GLU A 57 3.21 23.27 -16.80
C GLU A 57 2.48 23.26 -15.46
N THR A 58 1.38 22.51 -15.37
CA THR A 58 0.53 22.42 -14.17
C THR A 58 1.24 21.68 -13.03
N SER A 59 0.98 22.11 -11.80
CA SER A 59 1.51 21.46 -10.59
C SER A 59 0.82 20.14 -10.27
N SER A 60 -0.39 19.92 -10.76
CA SER A 60 -1.25 18.78 -10.45
C SER A 60 -1.96 18.31 -11.74
N PRO A 61 -1.34 17.43 -12.53
CA PRO A 61 -1.93 16.96 -13.79
C PRO A 61 -3.12 16.04 -13.54
N THR A 62 -4.17 16.15 -14.35
CA THR A 62 -5.30 15.22 -14.34
C THR A 62 -4.97 13.95 -15.11
N TRP A 63 -5.78 12.91 -14.93
CA TRP A 63 -5.75 11.68 -15.69
C TRP A 63 -5.87 11.94 -17.20
N ASP A 64 -6.79 12.81 -17.59
CA ASP A 64 -7.05 13.13 -18.99
C ASP A 64 -5.86 13.87 -19.62
N ASP A 65 -5.24 14.81 -18.87
CA ASP A 65 -4.00 15.48 -19.31
C ASP A 65 -2.89 14.46 -19.54
N LEU A 66 -2.72 13.50 -18.63
CA LEU A 66 -1.67 12.49 -18.71
C LEU A 66 -1.90 11.49 -19.84
N ILE A 67 -3.15 11.10 -20.11
CA ILE A 67 -3.47 10.27 -21.28
C ILE A 67 -3.19 11.04 -22.56
N MET A 68 -3.70 12.26 -22.68
CA MET A 68 -3.50 13.10 -23.85
C MET A 68 -2.00 13.28 -24.13
N ALA A 69 -1.22 13.57 -23.09
CA ALA A 69 0.23 13.66 -23.15
C ALA A 69 0.87 12.35 -23.64
N ALA A 70 0.47 11.21 -23.07
CA ALA A 70 1.05 9.92 -23.42
C ALA A 70 0.70 9.47 -24.85
N GLU A 71 -0.49 9.83 -25.34
CA GLU A 71 -0.94 9.52 -26.69
C GLU A 71 -0.32 10.44 -27.74
N THR A 72 -0.12 11.72 -27.41
CA THR A 72 0.56 12.72 -28.25
C THR A 72 2.04 12.41 -28.35
N PHE A 73 2.70 12.14 -27.21
CA PHE A 73 4.15 11.96 -27.12
C PHE A 73 4.54 10.49 -26.92
N ARG A 74 4.15 9.63 -27.87
CA ARG A 74 4.41 8.16 -27.80
C ARG A 74 5.89 7.76 -27.71
N ARG A 75 6.79 8.66 -28.12
CA ARG A 75 8.25 8.46 -28.08
C ARG A 75 8.90 8.97 -26.79
N HIS A 76 8.12 9.54 -25.88
CA HIS A 76 8.64 10.01 -24.60
C HIS A 76 9.27 8.87 -23.80
N SER A 77 10.43 9.14 -23.21
CA SER A 77 11.15 8.20 -22.36
C SER A 77 11.41 8.88 -21.01
N PRO A 78 10.84 8.39 -19.90
CA PRO A 78 11.00 9.03 -18.60
C PRO A 78 12.46 9.15 -18.18
N CYS A 79 12.82 10.28 -17.58
CA CYS A 79 14.16 10.53 -17.09
C CYS A 79 14.34 9.96 -15.68
N ARG A 80 15.35 9.09 -15.52
CA ARG A 80 15.67 8.40 -14.24
C ARG A 80 17.16 8.44 -13.87
N ASN A 81 17.95 9.18 -14.63
CA ASN A 81 19.42 9.08 -14.59
C ASN A 81 20.07 10.02 -13.58
N CYS A 82 19.31 10.95 -12.97
CA CYS A 82 19.84 11.95 -12.07
C CYS A 82 19.45 11.67 -10.60
N PRO A 83 20.36 11.93 -9.63
CA PRO A 83 20.07 11.77 -8.21
C PRO A 83 19.13 12.86 -7.65
N ALA A 84 19.05 14.02 -8.32
CA ALA A 84 18.20 15.16 -7.93
C ALA A 84 16.85 15.17 -8.66
N ILE A 85 16.25 13.99 -8.86
CA ILE A 85 14.97 13.87 -9.57
C ILE A 85 13.87 14.59 -8.80
N ARG A 86 13.14 15.48 -9.49
CA ARG A 86 11.88 16.03 -8.98
C ARG A 86 10.75 15.13 -9.47
N GLY A 87 10.27 14.25 -8.60
CA GLY A 87 9.34 13.20 -9.00
C GLY A 87 8.05 13.75 -9.58
N THR A 88 7.62 13.14 -10.69
CA THR A 88 6.29 13.32 -11.28
C THR A 88 5.85 12.00 -11.90
N VAL A 89 4.59 11.92 -12.29
CA VAL A 89 4.02 10.74 -12.93
C VAL A 89 4.02 10.89 -14.44
N TRP A 90 4.23 9.78 -15.12
CA TRP A 90 3.95 9.59 -16.54
C TRP A 90 3.08 8.35 -16.71
N LEU A 91 2.18 8.34 -17.70
CA LEU A 91 1.40 7.16 -18.02
C LEU A 91 2.00 6.43 -19.22
N GLN A 92 2.21 5.13 -19.05
CA GLN A 92 2.67 4.26 -20.13
C GLN A 92 1.64 3.18 -20.40
N LYS A 93 1.21 3.08 -21.66
CA LYS A 93 0.28 2.05 -22.09
C LYS A 93 0.94 0.68 -22.05
N GLN A 94 0.39 -0.24 -21.28
CA GLN A 94 0.82 -1.64 -21.28
C GLN A 94 0.16 -2.37 -22.45
N LYS A 95 0.96 -3.09 -23.24
CA LYS A 95 0.43 -3.83 -24.40
C LYS A 95 -0.36 -5.05 -23.93
N ASN A 96 -1.66 -5.05 -24.21
CA ASN A 96 -2.62 -6.16 -24.16
C ASN A 96 -2.33 -7.25 -23.11
N PRO A 97 -2.50 -6.97 -21.80
CA PRO A 97 -2.51 -8.03 -20.81
C PRO A 97 -3.72 -8.94 -21.06
N GLN A 98 -3.50 -10.19 -21.46
CA GLN A 98 -4.56 -11.21 -21.46
C GLN A 98 -4.88 -11.62 -20.02
N PRO A 99 -6.14 -11.97 -19.69
CA PRO A 99 -6.48 -12.45 -18.36
C PRO A 99 -5.74 -13.76 -18.06
N LEU A 100 -5.52 -14.02 -16.78
CA LEU A 100 -4.88 -15.25 -16.34
C LEU A 100 -5.76 -16.46 -16.63
N THR A 101 -5.18 -17.45 -17.30
CA THR A 101 -5.80 -18.79 -17.49
C THR A 101 -5.71 -19.61 -16.20
N LYS A 102 -6.53 -20.66 -16.07
CA LYS A 102 -6.52 -21.52 -14.87
C LYS A 102 -5.17 -22.21 -14.67
N GLU A 103 -4.59 -22.69 -15.76
CA GLU A 103 -3.29 -23.37 -15.78
C GLU A 103 -2.17 -22.43 -15.34
N GLU A 104 -2.22 -21.16 -15.77
CA GLU A 104 -1.28 -20.14 -15.31
C GLU A 104 -1.48 -19.83 -13.83
N VAL A 105 -2.71 -19.71 -13.34
CA VAL A 105 -2.99 -19.49 -11.91
C VAL A 105 -2.35 -20.58 -11.06
N GLU A 106 -2.53 -21.84 -11.43
CA GLU A 106 -1.93 -22.96 -10.69
C GLU A 106 -0.40 -22.92 -10.71
N ARG A 107 0.20 -22.61 -11.86
CA ARG A 107 1.65 -22.49 -12.02
C ARG A 107 2.22 -21.34 -11.18
N GLU A 108 1.61 -20.17 -11.24
CA GLU A 108 2.03 -18.99 -10.47
C GLU A 108 1.84 -19.23 -8.97
N MET A 109 0.78 -19.94 -8.56
CA MET A 109 0.54 -20.31 -7.17
C MET A 109 1.62 -21.26 -6.63
N ARG A 110 1.99 -22.29 -7.40
CA ARG A 110 3.12 -23.17 -7.04
C ARG A 110 4.42 -22.39 -6.93
N THR A 111 4.66 -21.48 -7.87
CA THR A 111 5.85 -20.62 -7.88
C THR A 111 5.88 -19.72 -6.65
N PHE A 112 4.76 -19.10 -6.30
CA PHE A 112 4.62 -18.27 -5.11
C PHE A 112 4.85 -19.07 -3.83
N GLN A 113 4.25 -20.25 -3.72
CA GLN A 113 4.41 -21.13 -2.57
C GLN A 113 5.89 -21.53 -2.36
N GLN A 114 6.57 -21.92 -3.44
CA GLN A 114 7.97 -22.32 -3.39
C GLN A 114 8.91 -21.15 -3.05
N LYS A 115 8.69 -19.96 -3.64
CA LYS A 115 9.58 -18.80 -3.48
C LYS A 115 9.34 -18.01 -2.20
N HIS A 116 8.09 -17.88 -1.77
CA HIS A 116 7.69 -16.92 -0.75
C HIS A 116 7.00 -17.53 0.47
N VAL A 117 6.35 -18.69 0.34
CA VAL A 117 5.57 -19.27 1.45
C VAL A 117 6.36 -20.29 2.24
N LYS A 118 7.11 -21.17 1.57
CA LYS A 118 7.80 -22.30 2.21
C LYS A 118 8.71 -21.82 3.35
N GLY A 119 8.26 -22.05 4.58
CA GLY A 119 8.92 -21.65 5.83
C GLY A 119 8.94 -20.15 6.17
N ARG A 120 8.35 -19.27 5.35
CA ARG A 120 8.49 -17.80 5.49
C ARG A 120 7.19 -17.04 5.68
N LEU A 121 6.06 -17.59 5.24
CA LEU A 121 4.75 -16.95 5.38
C LEU A 121 3.75 -17.94 6.00
N ARG A 122 2.97 -17.44 6.96
CA ARG A 122 1.78 -18.12 7.49
C ARG A 122 0.58 -17.20 7.31
N LEU A 123 -0.52 -17.80 6.85
CA LEU A 123 -1.80 -17.13 6.65
C LEU A 123 -2.83 -17.84 7.52
N SER A 124 -3.49 -17.08 8.39
CA SER A 124 -4.63 -17.56 9.18
C SER A 124 -5.80 -16.63 8.91
N THR A 125 -6.93 -17.18 8.46
CA THR A 125 -8.12 -16.37 8.17
C THR A 125 -9.23 -16.70 9.15
N HIS A 126 -9.82 -15.66 9.72
CA HIS A 126 -10.86 -15.78 10.74
C HIS A 126 -12.09 -14.97 10.30
N PRO A 127 -13.31 -15.44 10.57
CA PRO A 127 -14.50 -14.62 10.42
C PRO A 127 -14.42 -13.36 11.30
N ASN A 128 -15.17 -12.31 10.92
CA ASN A 128 -15.23 -11.06 11.67
C ASN A 128 -15.57 -11.31 13.15
N GLU A 129 -14.96 -10.55 14.06
CA GLU A 129 -15.21 -10.60 15.51
C GLU A 129 -14.93 -11.95 16.20
N THR A 130 -14.26 -12.90 15.53
CA THR A 130 -13.90 -14.20 16.12
C THR A 130 -12.47 -14.25 16.66
N LEU A 131 -11.56 -13.44 16.10
CA LEU A 131 -10.16 -13.44 16.47
C LEU A 131 -9.88 -12.41 17.58
N SER A 132 -9.36 -12.87 18.71
CA SER A 132 -8.84 -12.02 19.79
C SER A 132 -7.31 -12.03 19.83
N VAL A 133 -6.68 -11.07 20.51
CA VAL A 133 -5.22 -11.04 20.66
C VAL A 133 -4.69 -12.25 21.43
N THR A 134 -5.46 -12.77 22.39
CA THR A 134 -5.12 -14.01 23.11
C THR A 134 -5.14 -15.21 22.18
N ALA A 135 -6.14 -15.33 21.31
CA ALA A 135 -6.19 -16.39 20.31
C ALA A 135 -5.02 -16.30 19.31
N MET A 136 -4.64 -15.08 18.91
CA MET A 136 -3.43 -14.87 18.09
C MET A 136 -2.17 -15.38 18.79
N LYS A 137 -1.98 -15.07 20.08
CA LYS A 137 -0.83 -15.59 20.84
C LYS A 137 -0.78 -17.11 20.85
N ALA A 138 -1.91 -17.76 21.10
CA ALA A 138 -2.00 -19.22 21.11
C ALA A 138 -1.68 -19.85 19.73
N LEU A 139 -2.15 -19.22 18.64
CA LEU A 139 -1.82 -19.67 17.28
C LEU A 139 -0.33 -19.53 16.97
N LEU A 140 0.28 -18.42 17.38
CA LEU A 140 1.72 -18.20 17.21
C LEU A 140 2.55 -19.21 18.01
N ASP A 141 2.15 -19.51 19.26
CA ASP A 141 2.80 -20.55 20.08
C ASP A 141 2.68 -21.93 19.44
N LEU A 142 1.54 -22.24 18.81
CA LEU A 142 1.34 -23.49 18.09
C LEU A 142 2.28 -23.59 16.88
N TRP A 143 2.38 -22.54 16.07
CA TRP A 143 3.29 -22.51 14.90
C TRP A 143 4.76 -22.59 15.30
N GLU A 144 5.12 -21.96 16.40
CA GLU A 144 6.48 -22.02 16.95
C GLU A 144 6.83 -23.45 17.41
N ARG A 145 5.90 -24.14 18.10
CA ARG A 145 6.12 -25.50 18.59
C ARG A 145 6.06 -26.57 17.51
N ALA A 146 5.08 -26.49 16.61
CA ALA A 146 4.82 -27.53 15.63
C ALA A 146 5.68 -27.38 14.37
N GLU A 147 6.00 -26.15 13.98
CA GLU A 147 6.62 -25.85 12.69
C GLU A 147 7.93 -25.05 12.83
N HIS A 148 8.37 -24.76 14.06
CA HIS A 148 9.53 -23.90 14.35
C HIS A 148 9.45 -22.54 13.63
N PHE A 149 8.23 -22.03 13.44
CA PHE A 149 7.99 -20.76 12.75
C PHE A 149 7.93 -19.61 13.76
N VAL A 150 8.93 -18.74 13.71
CA VAL A 150 9.02 -17.51 14.51
C VAL A 150 8.91 -16.30 13.57
N PRO A 151 7.83 -15.50 13.65
CA PRO A 151 7.64 -14.38 12.71
C PRO A 151 8.40 -13.12 13.13
N ASP A 152 9.12 -12.51 12.19
CA ASP A 152 9.68 -11.15 12.35
C ASP A 152 8.60 -10.06 12.18
N VAL A 153 7.55 -10.37 11.42
CA VAL A 153 6.45 -9.44 11.10
C VAL A 153 5.11 -10.16 11.24
N ILE A 154 4.19 -9.53 11.98
CA ILE A 154 2.81 -9.95 12.15
C ILE A 154 1.91 -8.89 11.52
N VAL A 155 1.13 -9.27 10.51
CA VAL A 155 0.18 -8.38 9.86
C VAL A 155 -1.24 -8.74 10.28
N VAL A 156 -1.99 -7.76 10.79
CA VAL A 156 -3.37 -7.90 11.23
C VAL A 156 -4.27 -7.03 10.36
N ASP A 157 -5.22 -7.65 9.64
CA ASP A 157 -6.19 -6.98 8.76
C ASP A 157 -7.60 -7.13 9.34
N TYR A 158 -8.15 -6.18 10.10
CA TYR A 158 -7.59 -4.93 10.64
C TYR A 158 -7.94 -4.81 12.13
N ALA A 159 -7.29 -3.93 12.90
CA ALA A 159 -7.38 -3.94 14.37
C ALA A 159 -8.79 -3.71 14.93
N ASP A 160 -9.58 -2.85 14.30
CA ASP A 160 -10.86 -2.40 14.88
C ASP A 160 -11.96 -3.48 14.85
N ILE A 161 -11.80 -4.53 14.01
CA ILE A 161 -12.77 -5.65 13.88
C ILE A 161 -12.35 -6.90 14.69
N LEU A 162 -11.27 -6.79 15.47
CA LEU A 162 -10.88 -7.85 16.38
C LEU A 162 -11.90 -8.01 17.51
N SER A 163 -12.08 -9.24 17.95
CA SER A 163 -12.88 -9.56 19.13
C SER A 163 -12.20 -9.06 20.40
N ALA A 164 -12.98 -8.53 21.33
CA ALA A 164 -12.50 -8.26 22.66
C ALA A 164 -12.09 -9.56 23.36
N CYS A 165 -11.00 -9.52 24.12
CA CYS A 165 -10.61 -10.67 24.93
C CYS A 165 -11.57 -10.81 26.12
N LEU A 166 -11.80 -12.04 26.57
CA LEU A 166 -12.79 -12.39 27.61
C LEU A 166 -12.63 -11.59 28.92
N ASP A 167 -11.42 -11.14 29.23
CA ASP A 167 -11.07 -10.33 30.40
C ASP A 167 -11.63 -8.90 30.37
N PHE A 168 -12.03 -8.39 29.20
CA PHE A 168 -12.57 -7.03 29.08
C PHE A 168 -13.79 -6.90 28.16
N THR A 169 -14.46 -8.01 27.82
CA THR A 169 -15.71 -8.01 27.02
C THR A 169 -16.85 -7.20 27.64
N ARG A 170 -16.85 -7.02 28.97
CA ARG A 170 -17.88 -6.26 29.69
C ARG A 170 -17.70 -4.74 29.63
N LEU A 171 -16.55 -4.25 29.14
CA LEU A 171 -16.28 -2.82 29.04
C LEU A 171 -17.07 -2.18 27.89
N GLU A 172 -17.25 -0.87 27.92
CA GLU A 172 -17.74 -0.13 26.76
C GLU A 172 -16.78 -0.29 25.57
N PHE A 173 -17.33 -0.29 24.35
CA PHE A 173 -16.58 -0.51 23.10
C PHE A 173 -15.30 0.33 22.98
N ARG A 174 -15.32 1.62 23.34
CA ARG A 174 -14.12 2.47 23.31
C ARG A 174 -13.01 1.97 24.22
N HIS A 175 -13.36 1.50 25.42
CA HIS A 175 -12.39 0.92 26.34
C HIS A 175 -11.87 -0.43 25.83
N GLN A 176 -12.71 -1.22 25.17
CA GLN A 176 -12.28 -2.46 24.50
C GLN A 176 -11.26 -2.16 23.39
N GLN A 177 -11.53 -1.16 22.53
CA GLN A 177 -10.59 -0.73 21.49
C GLN A 177 -9.24 -0.33 22.07
N ASN A 178 -9.22 0.53 23.09
CA ASN A 178 -7.97 0.87 23.76
C ASN A 178 -7.21 -0.37 24.30
N ARG A 179 -7.91 -1.35 24.88
CA ARG A 179 -7.29 -2.60 25.37
C ARG A 179 -6.74 -3.47 24.25
N ILE A 180 -7.43 -3.57 23.11
CA ILE A 180 -6.95 -4.30 21.93
C ILE A 180 -5.61 -3.72 21.46
N TRP A 181 -5.51 -2.39 21.34
CA TRP A 181 -4.27 -1.73 20.91
C TRP A 181 -3.13 -1.90 21.92
N GLN A 182 -3.42 -1.84 23.22
CA GLN A 182 -2.43 -2.17 24.27
C GLN A 182 -1.93 -3.61 24.14
N ARG A 183 -2.82 -4.56 23.89
CA ARG A 183 -2.48 -5.99 23.74
C ARG A 183 -1.66 -6.24 22.47
N LEU A 184 -1.96 -5.55 21.36
CA LEU A 184 -1.15 -5.61 20.14
C LEU A 184 0.26 -5.06 20.37
N ARG A 185 0.40 -3.95 21.12
CA ARG A 185 1.70 -3.41 21.51
C ARG A 185 2.47 -4.39 22.40
N ASN A 186 1.80 -4.98 23.38
CA ASN A 186 2.38 -6.01 24.26
C ASN A 186 2.83 -7.23 23.45
N LEU A 187 2.08 -7.68 22.44
CA LEU A 187 2.48 -8.76 21.54
C LEU A 187 3.78 -8.44 20.78
N SER A 188 3.89 -7.22 20.24
CA SER A 188 5.12 -6.76 19.57
C SER A 188 6.33 -6.75 20.51
N GLN A 189 6.13 -6.31 21.76
CA GLN A 189 7.19 -6.23 22.76
C GLN A 189 7.64 -7.60 23.27
N GLU A 190 6.69 -8.50 23.57
CA GLU A 190 7.01 -9.85 24.06
C GLU A 190 7.72 -10.69 23.00
N ARG A 191 7.31 -10.58 21.74
CA ARG A 191 7.88 -11.37 20.64
C ARG A 191 9.02 -10.68 19.90
N HIS A 192 9.38 -9.44 20.27
CA HIS A 192 10.38 -8.64 19.58
C HIS A 192 10.18 -8.55 18.05
N CYS A 193 8.92 -8.41 17.62
CA CYS A 193 8.55 -8.41 16.20
C CYS A 193 7.77 -7.15 15.81
N LEU A 194 7.72 -6.86 14.51
CA LEU A 194 6.90 -5.79 13.96
C LEU A 194 5.44 -6.24 13.87
N VAL A 195 4.55 -5.60 14.62
CA VAL A 195 3.10 -5.77 14.47
C VAL A 195 2.57 -4.63 13.60
N LEU A 196 2.08 -4.96 12.41
CA LEU A 196 1.48 -4.03 11.46
C LEU A 196 -0.03 -4.26 11.41
N THR A 197 -0.81 -3.19 11.49
CA THR A 197 -2.26 -3.25 11.37
C THR A 197 -2.82 -2.01 10.69
N ALA A 198 -4.08 -2.09 10.27
CA ALA A 198 -4.84 -0.96 9.74
C ALA A 198 -5.93 -0.52 10.73
N THR A 199 -6.35 0.74 10.60
CA THR A 199 -7.50 1.31 11.33
C THR A 199 -8.24 2.27 10.41
N GLN A 200 -9.53 2.45 10.67
CA GLN A 200 -10.34 3.37 9.88
C GLN A 200 -10.12 4.83 10.32
N ALA A 201 -10.13 5.75 9.35
CA ALA A 201 -10.19 7.18 9.62
C ALA A 201 -11.64 7.63 9.85
N LYS A 202 -11.82 8.81 10.43
CA LYS A 202 -13.15 9.39 10.68
C LYS A 202 -13.84 9.77 9.36
N ALA A 203 -15.16 9.68 9.28
CA ALA A 203 -15.90 10.03 8.05
C ALA A 203 -15.64 11.46 7.52
N THR A 204 -15.36 12.42 8.40
CA THR A 204 -15.01 13.80 8.01
C THR A 204 -13.67 13.91 7.30
N SER A 205 -12.83 12.89 7.37
CA SER A 205 -11.52 12.89 6.73
C SER A 205 -11.58 12.54 5.25
N TYR A 206 -12.70 12.01 4.75
CA TYR A 206 -12.86 11.65 3.33
C TYR A 206 -12.83 12.85 2.38
N THR A 207 -13.05 14.07 2.90
CA THR A 207 -12.96 15.32 2.13
C THR A 207 -11.64 16.05 2.30
N LYS A 208 -10.77 15.60 3.22
CA LYS A 208 -9.46 16.22 3.44
C LYS A 208 -8.46 15.75 2.40
N GLU A 209 -7.56 16.64 1.99
CA GLU A 209 -6.47 16.28 1.10
C GLU A 209 -5.38 15.47 1.80
N LEU A 210 -5.19 15.72 3.11
CA LEU A 210 -4.15 15.12 3.93
C LEU A 210 -4.70 14.85 5.33
N LEU A 211 -4.50 13.64 5.83
CA LEU A 211 -4.90 13.21 7.16
C LEU A 211 -3.99 13.84 8.22
N ASP A 212 -4.60 14.16 9.37
CA ASP A 212 -3.90 14.66 10.56
C ASP A 212 -4.25 13.81 11.81
N LEU A 213 -3.68 14.15 12.97
CA LEU A 213 -3.89 13.44 14.23
C LEU A 213 -5.33 13.55 14.80
N SER A 214 -6.18 14.41 14.24
CA SER A 214 -7.60 14.48 14.60
C SER A 214 -8.47 13.46 13.84
N ASP A 215 -7.92 12.82 12.80
CA ASP A 215 -8.67 11.92 11.90
C ASP A 215 -8.66 10.45 12.36
N TYR A 216 -8.94 10.19 13.63
CA TYR A 216 -9.10 8.84 14.17
C TYR A 216 -10.56 8.41 14.26
N SER A 217 -10.80 7.11 14.05
CA SER A 217 -12.07 6.46 14.42
C SER A 217 -12.03 5.96 15.87
N GLU A 218 -13.19 5.94 16.52
CA GLU A 218 -13.46 5.33 17.83
C GLU A 218 -12.72 5.90 19.06
N ASP A 219 -11.39 5.82 19.09
CA ASP A 219 -10.59 6.19 20.27
C ASP A 219 -9.25 6.82 19.87
N LYS A 220 -8.97 8.03 20.38
CA LYS A 220 -7.69 8.73 20.18
C LYS A 220 -6.50 8.02 20.83
N ARG A 221 -6.76 7.20 21.85
CA ARG A 221 -5.71 6.51 22.61
C ARG A 221 -4.98 5.46 21.79
N LYS A 222 -5.47 5.10 20.60
CA LYS A 222 -4.76 4.27 19.62
C LYS A 222 -3.34 4.79 19.35
N TYR A 223 -3.20 6.12 19.16
CA TYR A 223 -1.90 6.77 18.95
C TYR A 223 -0.92 6.54 20.10
N ALA A 224 -1.42 6.49 21.35
CA ALA A 224 -0.60 6.29 22.53
C ALA A 224 -0.01 4.87 22.66
N HIS A 225 -0.39 3.93 21.78
CA HIS A 225 0.17 2.57 21.76
C HIS A 225 1.05 2.29 20.53
N CYS A 226 1.00 3.16 19.51
CA CYS A 226 1.75 3.00 18.26
C CYS A 226 3.17 3.58 18.37
N THR A 227 4.14 2.90 17.76
CA THR A 227 5.50 3.45 17.53
C THR A 227 5.54 4.37 16.33
N ALA A 228 4.83 4.00 15.26
CA ALA A 228 4.62 4.82 14.08
C ALA A 228 3.19 4.63 13.55
N MET A 229 2.60 5.68 13.01
CA MET A 229 1.31 5.66 12.33
C MET A 229 1.36 6.57 11.10
N TYR A 230 0.85 6.06 9.98
CA TYR A 230 0.88 6.74 8.69
C TYR A 230 -0.52 6.89 8.13
N GLY A 231 -0.81 8.06 7.56
CA GLY A 231 -2.03 8.34 6.83
C GLY A 231 -1.89 7.89 5.37
N LEU A 232 -2.95 7.27 4.83
CA LEU A 232 -3.05 6.92 3.41
C LEU A 232 -4.06 7.86 2.75
N ASN A 233 -3.59 8.71 1.84
CA ASN A 233 -4.37 9.78 1.22
C ASN A 233 -4.45 9.54 -0.28
N GLN A 234 -5.66 9.58 -0.84
CA GLN A 234 -5.85 9.36 -2.25
C GLN A 234 -7.13 10.06 -2.73
N THR A 235 -6.99 11.10 -3.55
CA THR A 235 -8.13 11.72 -4.23
C THR A 235 -8.68 10.81 -5.33
N PRO A 236 -9.93 11.03 -5.81
CA PRO A 236 -10.46 10.30 -6.95
C PRO A 236 -9.57 10.36 -8.19
N GLU A 237 -8.91 11.49 -8.41
CA GLU A 237 -8.01 11.70 -9.54
C GLU A 237 -6.71 10.92 -9.38
N GLU A 238 -6.09 10.99 -8.20
CA GLU A 238 -4.92 10.18 -7.86
C GLU A 238 -5.24 8.67 -7.99
N LYS A 239 -6.45 8.25 -7.62
CA LYS A 239 -6.89 6.86 -7.77
C LYS A 239 -6.96 6.40 -9.23
N ARG A 240 -7.43 7.25 -10.14
CA ARG A 240 -7.43 6.95 -11.59
C ARG A 240 -5.99 6.80 -12.08
N ILE A 241 -5.15 7.79 -11.76
CA ILE A 241 -3.72 7.81 -12.11
C ILE A 241 -2.98 6.59 -11.54
N GLY A 242 -3.37 6.12 -10.36
CA GLY A 242 -2.63 5.10 -9.62
C GLY A 242 -1.56 5.72 -8.72
N MET A 243 -1.86 6.87 -8.13
CA MET A 243 -1.05 7.57 -7.13
C MET A 243 -1.71 7.45 -5.75
N MET A 244 -0.92 7.52 -4.70
CA MET A 244 -1.37 7.68 -3.32
C MET A 244 -0.30 8.42 -2.53
N ARG A 245 -0.70 9.24 -1.57
CA ARG A 245 0.20 10.01 -0.70
C ARG A 245 0.20 9.40 0.70
N ILE A 246 1.39 9.07 1.20
CA ILE A 246 1.59 8.53 2.54
C ILE A 246 2.28 9.59 3.39
N ASN A 247 1.65 10.00 4.49
CA ASN A 247 2.24 10.97 5.42
C ASN A 247 2.39 10.37 6.83
N PRO A 248 3.49 10.69 7.53
CA PRO A 248 3.64 10.33 8.93
C PRO A 248 2.67 11.16 9.78
N LEU A 249 1.81 10.49 10.55
CA LEU A 249 0.93 11.13 11.54
C LEU A 249 1.61 11.17 12.91
N LEU A 250 2.28 10.07 13.26
CA LEU A 250 3.01 9.89 14.50
C LEU A 250 4.25 9.03 14.25
N VAL A 251 5.42 9.47 14.70
CA VAL A 251 6.64 8.65 14.78
C VAL A 251 7.33 9.01 16.10
N ARG A 252 7.64 8.02 16.96
CA ARG A 252 8.21 8.29 18.29
C ARG A 252 9.72 8.54 18.30
N ASP A 253 10.44 7.79 17.47
CA ASP A 253 11.90 7.68 17.57
C ASP A 253 12.64 8.50 16.49
N SER A 254 11.93 9.39 15.79
CA SER A 254 12.50 10.24 14.74
C SER A 254 11.70 11.53 14.59
N ASP A 255 12.39 12.58 14.16
CA ASP A 255 11.73 13.78 13.63
C ASP A 255 10.93 13.43 12.36
N TYR A 256 9.77 14.06 12.18
CA TYR A 256 8.89 13.82 11.05
C TYR A 256 8.08 15.07 10.68
N SER A 257 7.81 15.21 9.38
CA SER A 257 7.02 16.32 8.82
C SER A 257 5.71 15.73 8.28
N SER A 258 4.59 16.01 8.95
CA SER A 258 3.29 15.49 8.53
C SER A 258 2.76 16.11 7.22
N ASP A 259 3.27 17.29 6.87
CA ASP A 259 2.98 18.08 5.67
C ASP A 259 3.80 17.67 4.43
N ARG A 260 4.77 16.75 4.59
CA ARG A 260 5.62 16.27 3.49
C ARG A 260 5.33 14.81 3.17
N PRO A 261 4.20 14.49 2.50
CA PRO A 261 3.87 13.13 2.13
C PRO A 261 4.88 12.56 1.12
N VAL A 262 5.09 11.25 1.19
CA VAL A 262 5.72 10.48 0.12
C VAL A 262 4.63 10.02 -0.84
N THR A 263 4.79 10.33 -2.11
CA THR A 263 3.90 9.85 -3.16
C THR A 263 4.34 8.47 -3.62
N ILE A 264 3.43 7.51 -3.65
CA ILE A 264 3.63 6.18 -4.20
C ILE A 264 2.83 6.03 -5.50
N LEU A 265 3.44 5.34 -6.46
CA LEU A 265 2.78 4.87 -7.67
C LEU A 265 2.37 3.42 -7.47
N GLN A 266 1.15 3.08 -7.88
CA GLN A 266 0.55 1.77 -7.69
C GLN A 266 -0.37 1.41 -8.85
N ARG A 267 -0.55 0.10 -9.08
CA ARG A 267 -1.59 -0.43 -9.95
C ARG A 267 -2.16 -1.71 -9.34
N LEU A 268 -3.25 -1.55 -8.60
CA LEU A 268 -3.89 -2.63 -7.85
C LEU A 268 -4.53 -3.69 -8.77
N GLN A 269 -4.90 -3.32 -10.00
CA GLN A 269 -5.43 -4.25 -11.02
C GLN A 269 -4.45 -5.37 -11.37
N ILE A 270 -3.14 -5.14 -11.22
CA ILE A 270 -2.09 -6.17 -11.40
C ILE A 270 -1.44 -6.56 -10.08
N GLY A 271 -2.11 -6.26 -8.96
CA GLY A 271 -1.62 -6.60 -7.62
C GLY A 271 -0.35 -5.86 -7.23
N ARG A 272 -0.07 -4.68 -7.80
CA ARG A 272 1.12 -3.89 -7.46
C ARG A 272 0.74 -2.70 -6.56
N PRO A 273 0.78 -2.84 -5.23
CA PRO A 273 0.51 -1.73 -4.31
C PRO A 273 1.66 -0.70 -4.28
N LEU A 274 2.84 -1.06 -4.79
CA LEU A 274 3.99 -0.17 -4.92
C LEU A 274 4.75 -0.51 -6.21
N LEU A 275 4.89 0.48 -7.09
CA LEU A 275 5.71 0.45 -8.29
C LEU A 275 6.97 1.30 -8.10
N LYS A 276 6.77 2.53 -7.62
CA LYS A 276 7.82 3.50 -7.27
C LYS A 276 7.30 4.46 -6.21
N SER A 277 8.21 5.13 -5.52
CA SER A 277 7.91 6.23 -4.61
C SER A 277 8.78 7.44 -4.92
N PHE A 278 8.30 8.63 -4.59
CA PHE A 278 9.02 9.89 -4.67
C PHE A 278 8.43 10.91 -3.70
N GLN A 279 9.20 11.94 -3.40
CA GLN A 279 8.80 13.07 -2.57
C GLN A 279 8.79 14.35 -3.41
#